data_AF-A0AA36IIL6-F1
#
_entry.id   AF-A0AA36IIL6-F1
#
_cell.length_a   1.000
_cell.length_b   1.000
_cell.length_c   1.000
_cell.angle_alpha   90.00
_cell.angle_beta   90.00
_cell.angle_gamma   90.00
#
_symmetry.space_group_name_H-M   'P 1'
#
loop_
_entity.id
_entity.type
_entity.pdbx_description
1 polymer ?
#
loop_
_entity_poly.entity_id
_entity_poly.type
_entity_poly.pdbx_seq_one_letter_code
_entity_poly.pdbx_strand_id
1 'polypeptide(L)'
;CGLRMSLRGLRSPASPELWLEMRTTLLRTALLRHEIAHLAQNIQSYVMFEVLDTSWAKLQVGWRACTDLDQVILQHERYLAGLEEGAFLARGSEAVLSGVSNLLNLALEFCALQEQACASSFEAAEAMMEVEADVADLFQAARSRPFARSLAECRGQLDTLATAFVQKLQALLRALEEQPERSSDLSFLLCRLDFNTYYEKRAG
;
A
#
# COMPACT_ATOMS: atom_id res chain seq x y z
N CYS A 1 16.65 -15.25 6.62
CA CYS A 1 17.09 -16.21 5.58
C CYS A 1 17.80 -15.45 4.48
N GLY A 2 19.09 -15.70 4.32
CA GLY A 2 20.00 -14.89 3.50
C GLY A 2 19.92 -15.25 2.01
N LEU A 3 19.47 -14.28 1.20
CA LEU A 3 19.54 -14.33 -0.25
C LEU A 3 20.94 -13.87 -0.70
N ARG A 4 21.87 -14.83 -0.84
CA ARG A 4 23.01 -14.67 -1.76
C ARG A 4 22.59 -15.25 -3.10
N MET A 5 21.89 -14.45 -3.90
CA MET A 5 21.77 -14.73 -5.34
C MET A 5 23.18 -14.73 -5.94
N SER A 6 23.64 -15.87 -6.41
CA SER A 6 24.88 -15.96 -7.19
C SER A 6 24.60 -15.37 -8.58
N LEU A 7 24.80 -14.06 -8.72
CA LEU A 7 24.71 -13.29 -9.98
C LEU A 7 25.80 -13.66 -11.01
N ARG A 8 26.46 -14.82 -10.88
CA ARG A 8 27.59 -15.21 -11.73
C ARG A 8 27.16 -15.67 -13.13
N GLY A 9 25.93 -16.15 -13.32
CA GLY A 9 25.41 -16.60 -14.61
C GLY A 9 24.93 -15.49 -15.57
N LEU A 10 24.72 -14.27 -15.08
CA LEU A 10 24.22 -13.13 -15.87
C LEU A 10 25.34 -12.28 -16.50
N ARG A 11 26.59 -12.75 -16.49
CA ARG A 11 27.76 -12.06 -17.06
C ARG A 11 27.96 -12.29 -18.57
N SER A 12 26.87 -12.45 -19.32
CA SER A 12 26.91 -12.36 -20.79
C SER A 12 26.06 -11.15 -21.20
N PRO A 13 26.52 -10.27 -22.12
CA PRO A 13 25.97 -8.94 -22.36
C PRO A 13 24.67 -9.01 -23.17
N ALA A 14 23.63 -9.62 -22.61
CA ALA A 14 22.26 -9.36 -23.01
C ALA A 14 21.95 -7.91 -22.62
N SER A 15 22.08 -7.01 -23.58
CA SER A 15 21.86 -5.55 -23.55
C SER A 15 21.90 -4.87 -22.16
N PRO A 16 22.94 -4.07 -21.84
CA PRO A 16 23.02 -3.34 -20.56
C PRO A 16 21.78 -2.48 -20.24
N GLU A 17 21.00 -2.12 -21.26
CA GLU A 17 19.70 -1.46 -21.16
C GLU A 17 18.65 -2.30 -20.41
N LEU A 18 18.52 -3.61 -20.68
CA LEU A 18 17.54 -4.48 -20.01
C LEU A 18 17.87 -4.67 -18.53
N TRP A 19 19.15 -4.79 -18.19
CA TRP A 19 19.59 -4.89 -16.81
C TRP A 19 19.31 -3.61 -16.03
N LEU A 20 19.59 -2.46 -16.64
CA LEU A 20 19.29 -1.17 -16.05
C LEU A 20 17.78 -1.01 -15.84
N GLU A 21 16.98 -1.39 -16.84
CA GLU A 21 15.53 -1.35 -16.79
C GLU A 21 14.98 -2.22 -15.65
N MET A 22 15.43 -3.48 -15.56
CA MET A 22 15.02 -4.39 -14.48
C MET A 22 15.35 -3.81 -13.10
N ARG A 23 16.56 -3.27 -12.93
CA ARG A 23 16.96 -2.62 -11.67
C ARG A 23 16.07 -1.43 -11.33
N THR A 24 15.76 -0.59 -12.31
CA THR A 24 14.87 0.57 -12.08
C THR A 24 13.45 0.15 -11.73
N THR A 25 12.92 -0.88 -12.39
CA THR A 25 11.59 -1.42 -12.07
C THR A 25 11.54 -1.97 -10.65
N LEU A 26 12.52 -2.81 -10.26
CA LEU A 26 12.60 -3.35 -8.89
C LEU A 26 12.68 -2.26 -7.82
N LEU A 27 13.48 -1.21 -8.06
CA LEU A 27 13.59 -0.09 -7.14
C LEU A 27 12.25 0.64 -6.99
N ARG A 28 11.57 0.93 -8.12
CA ARG A 28 10.26 1.58 -8.12
C ARG A 28 9.21 0.74 -7.39
N THR A 29 9.17 -0.57 -7.62
CA THR A 29 8.28 -1.50 -6.92
C THR A 29 8.55 -1.48 -5.41
N ALA A 30 9.82 -1.50 -4.99
CA ALA A 30 10.18 -1.47 -3.58
C ALA A 30 9.77 -0.16 -2.90
N LEU A 31 9.91 0.98 -3.59
CA LEU A 31 9.46 2.29 -3.10
C LEU A 31 7.93 2.33 -2.96
N LEU A 32 7.19 1.94 -4.00
CA LEU A 32 5.73 1.90 -3.97
C LEU A 32 5.21 0.98 -2.86
N ARG A 33 5.83 -0.19 -2.68
CA ARG A 33 5.52 -1.10 -1.56
C ARG A 33 5.68 -0.41 -0.21
N HIS A 34 6.77 0.33 -0.02
CA HIS A 34 7.01 1.05 1.22
C HIS A 34 5.95 2.13 1.47
N GLU A 35 5.57 2.89 0.44
CA GLU A 35 4.51 3.90 0.53
C GLU A 35 3.16 3.28 0.91
N ILE A 36 2.77 2.19 0.23
CA ILE A 36 1.52 1.46 0.51
C ILE A 36 1.53 0.85 1.92
N ALA A 37 2.62 0.23 2.33
CA ALA A 37 2.74 -0.36 3.67
C ALA A 37 2.67 0.71 4.77
N HIS A 38 3.33 1.85 4.57
CA HIS A 38 3.28 2.97 5.49
C HIS A 38 1.86 3.55 5.62
N LEU A 39 1.15 3.68 4.51
CA LEU A 39 -0.27 4.08 4.52
C LEU A 39 -1.10 3.11 5.38
N ALA A 40 -1.01 1.81 5.09
CA ALA A 40 -1.76 0.78 5.81
C ALA A 40 -1.45 0.79 7.32
N GLN A 41 -0.18 0.93 7.68
CA GLN A 41 0.25 0.99 9.07
C GLN A 41 -0.26 2.24 9.80
N ASN A 42 -0.32 3.39 9.13
CA ASN A 42 -0.89 4.60 9.74
C ASN A 42 -2.40 4.50 9.95
N ILE A 43 -3.13 3.96 8.97
CA ILE A 43 -4.57 3.73 9.11
C ILE A 43 -4.84 2.74 10.26
N GLN A 44 -4.12 1.62 10.30
CA GLN A 44 -4.23 0.66 11.39
C GLN A 44 -3.92 1.30 12.75
N SER A 45 -2.83 2.08 12.83
CA SER A 45 -2.43 2.73 14.08
C SER A 45 -3.48 3.72 14.59
N TYR A 46 -4.08 4.49 13.68
CA TYR A 46 -5.16 5.41 14.03
C TYR A 46 -6.38 4.67 14.59
N VAL A 47 -6.86 3.64 13.89
CA VAL A 47 -8.00 2.85 14.36
C VAL A 47 -7.69 2.20 15.72
N MET A 48 -6.48 1.66 15.90
CA MET A 48 -6.11 0.97 17.13
C MET A 48 -5.97 1.93 18.32
N PHE A 49 -5.18 3.00 18.18
CA PHE A 49 -4.78 3.84 19.30
C PHE A 49 -5.70 5.04 19.49
N GLU A 50 -6.05 5.74 18.41
CA GLU A 50 -6.83 6.98 18.51
C GLU A 50 -8.34 6.70 18.62
N VAL A 51 -8.82 5.60 18.03
CA VAL A 51 -10.26 5.25 18.06
C VAL A 51 -10.56 4.23 19.14
N LEU A 52 -10.00 3.02 19.04
CA LEU A 52 -10.37 1.91 19.93
C LEU A 52 -9.89 2.13 21.36
N ASP A 53 -8.59 2.42 21.56
CA ASP A 53 -8.03 2.57 22.91
C ASP A 53 -8.59 3.79 23.66
N THR A 54 -8.72 4.94 22.98
CA THR A 54 -9.33 6.13 23.60
C THR A 54 -10.81 5.91 23.96
N SER A 55 -11.59 5.29 23.06
CA SER A 55 -13.01 5.04 23.31
C SER A 55 -13.19 4.03 24.44
N TRP A 56 -12.36 2.99 24.48
CA TRP A 56 -12.36 2.01 25.55
C TRP A 56 -12.02 2.64 26.90
N ALA A 57 -10.99 3.48 26.97
CA ALA A 57 -10.64 4.21 28.19
C ALA A 57 -11.79 5.10 28.68
N LYS A 58 -12.47 5.81 27.76
CA LYS A 58 -13.67 6.63 28.07
C LYS A 58 -14.79 5.76 28.67
N LEU A 59 -15.06 4.59 28.09
CA LEU A 59 -16.07 3.65 28.58
C LEU A 59 -15.72 3.13 29.98
N GLN A 60 -14.47 2.74 30.21
CA GLN A 60 -14.02 2.23 31.51
C GLN A 60 -14.19 3.26 32.64
N VAL A 61 -13.89 4.53 32.36
CA VAL A 61 -14.12 5.63 33.31
C VAL A 61 -15.62 5.86 33.50
N GLY A 62 -16.39 5.87 32.41
CA GLY A 62 -17.84 6.07 32.44
C GLY A 62 -18.57 5.00 33.26
N TRP A 63 -18.24 3.73 33.07
CA TRP A 63 -18.86 2.62 33.81
C TRP A 63 -18.65 2.68 35.31
N ARG A 64 -17.47 3.11 35.76
CA ARG A 64 -17.19 3.25 37.20
C ARG A 64 -18.00 4.35 37.86
N ALA A 65 -18.49 5.31 37.08
CA ALA A 65 -19.30 6.42 37.56
C ALA A 65 -20.82 6.14 37.51
N CYS A 66 -21.25 5.06 36.85
CA CYS A 66 -22.67 4.72 36.70
C CYS A 66 -23.28 4.25 38.02
N THR A 67 -24.45 4.78 38.37
CA THR A 67 -25.20 4.41 39.58
C THR A 67 -26.38 3.46 39.32
N ASP A 68 -26.80 3.36 38.07
CA ASP A 68 -27.96 2.58 37.63
C ASP A 68 -27.71 1.98 36.23
N LEU A 69 -28.60 1.08 35.83
CA LEU A 69 -28.48 0.35 34.56
C LEU A 69 -28.70 1.26 33.34
N ASP A 70 -29.58 2.26 33.45
CA ASP A 70 -29.88 3.17 32.34
C ASP A 70 -28.65 4.02 32.00
N GLN A 71 -27.90 4.45 33.01
CA GLN A 71 -26.61 5.11 32.81
C GLN A 71 -25.57 4.21 32.15
N VAL A 72 -25.54 2.91 32.49
CA VAL A 72 -24.62 1.95 31.84
C VAL A 72 -24.97 1.80 30.36
N ILE A 73 -26.27 1.68 30.03
CA ILE A 73 -26.76 1.61 28.65
C ILE A 73 -26.34 2.88 27.89
N LEU A 74 -26.59 4.05 28.46
CA LEU A 74 -26.24 5.33 27.83
C LEU A 74 -24.73 5.48 27.58
N GLN A 75 -23.88 5.06 28.53
CA GLN A 75 -22.43 5.10 28.32
C GLN A 75 -21.98 4.12 27.24
N HIS A 76 -22.62 2.96 27.15
CA HIS A 76 -22.32 2.01 26.09
C HIS A 76 -22.74 2.52 24.70
N GLU A 77 -23.93 3.14 24.59
CA GLU A 77 -24.38 3.78 23.35
C GLU A 77 -23.43 4.89 22.90
N ARG A 78 -22.94 5.71 23.84
CA ARG A 78 -21.92 6.74 23.57
C ARG A 78 -20.61 6.15 23.08
N TYR A 79 -20.18 5.03 23.67
CA TYR A 79 -18.99 4.31 23.20
C TYR A 79 -19.16 3.83 21.77
N LEU A 80 -20.29 3.19 21.44
CA LEU A 80 -20.56 2.71 20.08
C LEU A 80 -20.63 3.86 19.08
N ALA A 81 -21.31 4.96 19.40
CA ALA A 81 -21.35 6.14 18.55
C ALA A 81 -19.95 6.73 18.31
N GLY A 82 -19.11 6.80 19.35
CA GLY A 82 -17.72 7.26 19.23
C GLY A 82 -16.85 6.34 18.37
N LEU A 83 -17.08 5.02 18.41
CA LEU A 83 -16.42 4.08 17.51
C LEU A 83 -16.87 4.28 16.07
N GLU A 84 -18.18 4.43 15.83
CA GLU A 84 -18.72 4.64 14.49
C GLU A 84 -18.17 5.93 13.86
N GLU A 85 -18.12 7.01 14.63
CA GLU A 85 -17.56 8.29 14.19
C GLU A 85 -16.04 8.19 13.94
N GLY A 86 -15.28 7.69 14.93
CA GLY A 86 -13.82 7.60 14.84
C GLY A 86 -13.36 6.65 13.72
N ALA A 87 -14.10 5.59 13.43
CA ALA A 87 -13.80 4.64 12.37
C ALA A 87 -14.41 5.00 11.00
N PHE A 88 -14.96 6.21 10.84
CA PHE A 88 -15.59 6.70 9.60
C PHE A 88 -16.82 5.89 9.14
N LEU A 89 -17.50 5.22 10.07
CA LEU A 89 -18.73 4.46 9.81
C LEU A 89 -19.99 5.32 10.01
N ALA A 90 -19.86 6.49 10.63
CA ALA A 90 -20.95 7.43 10.81
C ALA A 90 -21.42 8.07 9.48
N ARG A 91 -22.65 8.58 9.48
CA ARG A 91 -23.24 9.27 8.31
C ARG A 91 -22.42 10.53 8.02
N GLY A 92 -22.05 10.74 6.75
CA GLY A 92 -21.25 11.88 6.31
C GLY A 92 -19.76 11.56 6.10
N SER A 93 -19.26 10.42 6.62
CA SER A 93 -17.87 9.98 6.41
C SER A 93 -17.72 8.93 5.30
N GLU A 94 -18.78 8.65 4.53
CA GLU A 94 -18.80 7.65 3.44
C GLU A 94 -17.68 7.88 2.40
N ALA A 95 -17.38 9.14 2.09
CA ALA A 95 -16.30 9.49 1.16
C ALA A 95 -14.92 9.05 1.70
N VAL A 96 -14.66 9.23 3.00
CA VAL A 96 -13.42 8.84 3.65
C VAL A 96 -13.31 7.32 3.70
N LEU A 97 -14.37 6.63 4.15
CA LEU A 97 -14.40 5.18 4.23
C LEU A 97 -14.22 4.53 2.85
N SER A 98 -14.87 5.08 1.82
CA SER A 98 -14.69 4.68 0.43
C SER A 98 -13.26 4.92 -0.04
N GLY A 99 -12.66 6.07 0.27
CA GLY A 99 -11.27 6.39 -0.04
C GLY A 99 -10.27 5.39 0.58
N VAL A 100 -10.44 5.09 1.87
CA VAL A 100 -9.64 4.08 2.59
C VAL A 100 -9.80 2.70 1.96
N SER A 101 -11.04 2.26 1.73
CA SER A 101 -11.33 0.96 1.12
C SER A 101 -10.72 0.82 -0.27
N ASN A 102 -10.80 1.87 -1.09
CA ASN A 102 -10.21 1.92 -2.42
C ASN A 102 -8.69 1.82 -2.39
N LEU A 103 -8.02 2.44 -1.40
CA LEU A 103 -6.56 2.34 -1.25
C LEU A 103 -6.13 0.97 -0.74
N LEU A 104 -6.87 0.37 0.19
CA LEU A 104 -6.61 -1.00 0.66
C LEU A 104 -6.80 -2.02 -0.45
N ASN A 105 -7.83 -1.87 -1.28
CA ASN A 105 -8.02 -2.72 -2.47
C ASN A 105 -6.87 -2.56 -3.46
N LEU A 106 -6.40 -1.32 -3.70
CA LEU A 106 -5.22 -1.07 -4.53
C LEU A 106 -3.96 -1.73 -3.95
N ALA A 107 -3.80 -1.72 -2.62
CA ALA A 107 -2.71 -2.42 -1.96
C ALA A 107 -2.75 -3.94 -2.23
N LEU A 108 -3.94 -4.55 -2.23
CA LEU A 108 -4.12 -5.96 -2.58
C LEU A 108 -3.82 -6.23 -4.06
N GLU A 109 -4.28 -5.36 -4.97
CA GLU A 109 -3.94 -5.43 -6.40
C GLU A 109 -2.41 -5.34 -6.62
N PHE A 110 -1.74 -4.47 -5.88
CA PHE A 110 -0.28 -4.36 -5.89
C PHE A 110 0.40 -5.65 -5.39
N CYS A 111 -0.07 -6.26 -4.30
CA CYS A 111 0.45 -7.54 -3.81
C CYS A 111 0.32 -8.64 -4.88
N ALA A 112 -0.85 -8.76 -5.51
CA ALA A 112 -1.08 -9.74 -6.57
C ALA A 112 -0.14 -9.51 -7.77
N LEU A 113 0.04 -8.26 -8.20
CA LEU A 113 0.98 -7.92 -9.26
C LEU A 113 2.42 -8.26 -8.88
N GLN A 114 2.83 -7.96 -7.64
CA GLN A 114 4.17 -8.25 -7.15
C GLN A 114 4.43 -9.77 -7.12
N GLU A 115 3.45 -10.56 -6.67
CA GLU A 115 3.53 -12.03 -6.68
C GLU A 115 3.66 -12.57 -8.12
N GLN A 116 2.83 -12.07 -9.04
CA GLN A 116 2.89 -12.45 -10.46
C GLN A 116 4.25 -12.10 -11.08
N ALA A 117 4.77 -10.90 -10.81
CA ALA A 117 6.08 -10.47 -11.32
C ALA A 117 7.24 -11.29 -10.72
N CYS A 118 7.13 -11.68 -9.45
CA CYS A 118 8.11 -12.59 -8.84
C CYS A 118 8.05 -13.98 -9.47
N ALA A 119 6.86 -14.54 -9.70
CA ALA A 119 6.69 -15.85 -10.33
C ALA A 119 7.28 -15.87 -11.75
N SER A 120 6.93 -14.87 -12.58
CA SER A 120 7.46 -14.77 -13.95
C SER A 120 8.98 -14.58 -13.99
N SER A 121 9.54 -13.87 -13.01
CA SER A 121 11.00 -13.72 -12.89
C SER A 121 11.70 -15.03 -12.51
N PHE A 122 11.06 -15.87 -11.69
CA PHE A 122 11.61 -17.16 -11.28
C PHE A 122 11.58 -18.17 -12.44
N GLU A 123 10.46 -18.25 -13.16
CA GLU A 123 10.33 -19.07 -14.37
C GLU A 123 11.36 -18.66 -15.43
N ALA A 124 11.55 -17.36 -15.63
CA ALA A 124 12.55 -16.84 -16.56
C ALA A 124 13.98 -17.20 -16.12
N ALA A 125 14.28 -17.15 -14.82
CA ALA A 125 15.59 -17.52 -14.29
C ALA A 125 15.86 -19.03 -14.40
N GLU A 126 14.85 -19.88 -14.16
CA GLU A 126 14.92 -21.33 -14.30
C GLU A 126 15.14 -21.74 -15.77
N ALA A 127 14.39 -21.16 -16.69
CA ALA A 127 14.56 -21.37 -18.14
C ALA A 127 15.93 -20.89 -18.66
N MET A 128 16.57 -19.94 -17.98
CA MET A 128 17.96 -19.54 -18.26
C MET A 128 18.98 -20.55 -17.71
N MET A 129 18.66 -21.27 -16.64
CA MET A 129 19.56 -22.22 -15.98
C MET A 129 19.52 -23.62 -16.59
N GLU A 130 18.39 -24.04 -17.17
CA GLU A 130 18.25 -25.35 -17.84
C GLU A 130 19.04 -25.47 -19.16
N VAL A 131 19.62 -24.38 -19.67
CA VAL A 131 20.20 -24.38 -21.01
C VAL A 131 21.71 -24.19 -20.94
N GLU A 132 22.38 -25.31 -20.66
CA GLU A 132 23.75 -25.55 -21.09
C GLU A 132 23.70 -26.35 -22.40
N ALA A 133 24.18 -25.77 -23.52
CA ALA A 133 25.31 -26.32 -24.28
C ALA A 133 25.47 -25.77 -25.72
N ASP A 134 24.45 -25.63 -26.58
CA ASP A 134 24.78 -25.75 -28.03
C ASP A 134 24.36 -24.69 -29.06
N VAL A 135 23.63 -23.61 -28.74
CA VAL A 135 23.34 -22.58 -29.77
C VAL A 135 23.19 -21.17 -29.17
N ALA A 136 24.32 -20.49 -28.96
CA ALA A 136 24.40 -19.31 -28.08
C ALA A 136 23.75 -18.01 -28.62
N ASP A 137 23.91 -17.62 -29.89
CA ASP A 137 23.63 -16.22 -30.27
C ASP A 137 22.20 -15.92 -30.77
N LEU A 138 21.60 -16.78 -31.61
CA LEU A 138 20.24 -16.54 -32.14
C LEU A 138 19.15 -16.81 -31.10
N PHE A 139 19.34 -17.80 -30.24
CA PHE A 139 18.40 -18.13 -29.17
C PHE A 139 18.43 -17.11 -28.03
N GLN A 140 19.55 -16.46 -27.76
CA GLN A 140 19.65 -15.46 -26.69
C GLN A 140 18.85 -14.18 -27.02
N ALA A 141 18.84 -13.76 -28.29
CA ALA A 141 17.99 -12.66 -28.76
C ALA A 141 16.49 -13.05 -28.84
N ALA A 142 16.19 -14.31 -29.16
CA ALA A 142 14.81 -14.81 -29.12
C ALA A 142 14.28 -14.97 -27.69
N ARG A 143 15.15 -15.25 -26.71
CA ARG A 143 14.82 -15.41 -25.28
C ARG A 143 14.72 -14.11 -24.49
N SER A 144 15.50 -13.09 -24.87
CA SER A 144 15.38 -11.77 -24.24
C SER A 144 14.07 -11.08 -24.59
N ARG A 145 13.43 -11.42 -25.72
CA ARG A 145 12.17 -10.80 -26.17
C ARG A 145 10.95 -11.11 -25.27
N PRO A 146 10.64 -12.37 -24.90
CA PRO A 146 9.57 -12.68 -23.95
C PRO A 146 9.79 -12.04 -22.58
N PHE A 147 11.02 -12.09 -22.06
CA PHE A 147 11.38 -11.49 -20.78
C PHE A 147 11.27 -9.96 -20.81
N ALA A 148 11.81 -9.30 -21.84
CA ALA A 148 11.69 -7.86 -22.03
C ALA A 148 10.23 -7.42 -22.15
N ARG A 149 9.40 -8.20 -22.85
CA ARG A 149 7.96 -7.93 -22.96
C ARG A 149 7.25 -8.06 -21.61
N SER A 150 7.50 -9.12 -20.86
CA SER A 150 6.92 -9.33 -19.52
C SER A 150 7.38 -8.24 -18.54
N LEU A 151 8.64 -7.84 -18.59
CA LEU A 151 9.18 -6.74 -17.77
C LEU A 151 8.53 -5.40 -18.13
N ALA A 152 8.36 -5.11 -19.42
CA ALA A 152 7.67 -3.91 -19.89
C ALA A 152 6.19 -3.88 -19.49
N GLU A 153 5.51 -5.04 -19.53
CA GLU A 153 4.13 -5.19 -19.08
C GLU A 153 4.00 -4.97 -17.56
N CYS A 154 4.84 -5.64 -16.77
CA CYS A 154 4.90 -5.43 -15.32
C CYS A 154 5.15 -3.96 -14.97
N ARG A 155 6.06 -3.31 -15.70
CA ARG A 155 6.34 -1.88 -15.54
C ARG A 155 5.12 -1.02 -15.86
N GLY A 156 4.42 -1.28 -16.96
CA GLY A 156 3.20 -0.55 -17.32
C GLY A 156 2.10 -0.69 -16.27
N GLN A 157 1.93 -1.90 -15.71
CA GLN A 157 1.00 -2.15 -14.60
C GLN A 157 1.42 -1.43 -13.32
N LEU A 158 2.72 -1.45 -12.97
CA LEU A 158 3.27 -0.73 -11.83
C LEU A 158 3.10 0.79 -11.96
N ASP A 159 3.38 1.37 -13.13
CA ASP A 159 3.23 2.81 -13.36
C ASP A 159 1.73 3.22 -13.29
N THR A 160 0.82 2.35 -13.75
CA THR A 160 -0.63 2.54 -13.63
C THR A 160 -1.07 2.51 -12.17
N LEU A 161 -0.64 1.50 -11.40
CA LEU A 161 -0.95 1.40 -9.96
C LEU A 161 -0.36 2.55 -9.16
N ALA A 162 0.88 2.96 -9.43
CA ALA A 162 1.51 4.09 -8.77
C ALA A 162 0.73 5.39 -9.00
N THR A 163 0.27 5.61 -10.23
CA THR A 163 -0.56 6.78 -10.57
C THR A 163 -1.91 6.74 -9.86
N ALA A 164 -2.57 5.57 -9.88
CA ALA A 164 -3.84 5.38 -9.20
C ALA A 164 -3.71 5.54 -7.67
N PHE A 165 -2.60 5.08 -7.08
CA PHE A 165 -2.31 5.22 -5.66
C PHE A 165 -2.24 6.70 -5.26
N VAL A 166 -1.44 7.49 -5.95
CA VAL A 166 -1.31 8.93 -5.68
C VAL A 166 -2.66 9.65 -5.83
N GLN A 167 -3.40 9.37 -6.90
CA GLN A 167 -4.71 9.98 -7.13
C GLN A 167 -5.73 9.64 -6.03
N LYS A 168 -5.81 8.36 -5.64
CA LYS A 168 -6.72 7.91 -4.57
C LYS A 168 -6.30 8.45 -3.21
N LEU A 169 -5.00 8.55 -2.93
CA LEU A 169 -4.48 9.14 -1.70
C LEU A 169 -4.83 10.62 -1.61
N GLN A 170 -4.64 11.39 -2.69
CA GLN A 170 -5.04 12.80 -2.75
C GLN A 170 -6.55 13.00 -2.63
N ALA A 171 -7.36 12.08 -3.16
CA ALA A 171 -8.81 12.12 -2.98
C ALA A 171 -9.20 11.85 -1.51
N LEU A 172 -8.54 10.89 -0.86
CA LEU A 172 -8.73 10.61 0.56
C LEU A 172 -8.34 11.81 1.44
N LEU A 173 -7.18 12.42 1.20
CA LEU A 173 -6.73 13.59 1.96
C LEU A 173 -7.73 14.76 1.86
N ARG A 174 -8.25 15.04 0.66
CA ARG A 174 -9.32 16.04 0.46
C ARG A 174 -10.60 15.67 1.20
N ALA A 175 -11.04 14.42 1.11
CA ALA A 175 -12.23 13.95 1.81
C ALA A 175 -12.10 14.07 3.34
N LEU A 176 -10.89 13.85 3.88
CA LEU A 176 -10.55 14.06 5.29
C LEU A 176 -10.53 15.54 5.67
N GLU A 177 -10.07 16.43 4.79
CA GLU A 177 -10.07 17.88 5.02
C GLU A 177 -11.47 18.51 5.01
N GLU A 178 -12.38 17.95 4.21
CA GLU A 178 -13.76 18.40 4.08
C GLU A 178 -14.67 17.94 5.23
N GLN A 179 -14.17 17.09 6.15
CA GLN A 179 -14.97 16.64 7.29
C GLN A 179 -15.30 17.83 8.24
N PRO A 180 -16.59 18.06 8.56
CA PRO A 180 -17.03 19.22 9.34
C PRO A 180 -16.59 19.17 10.81
N GLU A 181 -16.41 17.96 11.36
CA GLU A 181 -15.89 17.75 12.71
C GLU A 181 -14.44 17.28 12.65
N ARG A 182 -13.52 18.24 12.48
CA ARG A 182 -12.08 17.98 12.64
C ARG A 182 -11.79 17.69 14.11
N SER A 183 -11.92 16.44 14.53
CA SER A 183 -11.31 16.01 15.78
C SER A 183 -9.79 16.20 15.71
N SER A 184 -9.15 16.42 16.86
CA SER A 184 -7.69 16.52 16.95
C SER A 184 -6.99 15.32 16.29
N ASP A 185 -7.61 14.16 16.42
CA ASP A 185 -7.05 12.86 16.05
C ASP A 185 -7.03 12.70 14.51
N LEU A 186 -8.01 13.27 13.82
CA LEU A 186 -8.04 13.37 12.36
C LEU A 186 -6.95 14.30 11.81
N SER A 187 -6.64 15.38 12.54
CA SER A 187 -5.55 16.28 12.16
C SER A 187 -4.19 15.59 12.28
N PHE A 188 -4.01 14.74 13.30
CA PHE A 188 -2.82 13.90 13.44
C PHE A 188 -2.74 12.83 12.35
N LEU A 189 -3.86 12.19 12.00
CA LEU A 189 -3.91 11.23 10.90
C LEU A 189 -3.53 11.90 9.58
N LEU A 190 -4.13 13.06 9.25
CA LEU A 190 -3.77 13.86 8.08
C LEU A 190 -2.27 14.17 8.01
N CYS A 191 -1.68 14.62 9.13
CA CYS A 191 -0.25 14.90 9.21
C CYS A 191 0.63 13.65 9.01
N ARG A 192 0.20 12.49 9.53
CA ARG A 192 0.92 11.21 9.35
C ARG A 192 0.81 10.67 7.93
N LEU A 193 -0.32 10.93 7.27
CA LEU A 193 -0.58 10.52 5.88
C LEU A 193 0.13 11.43 4.87
N ASP A 194 0.11 12.75 5.09
CA ASP A 194 0.85 13.72 4.29
C ASP A 194 2.27 13.92 4.85
N PHE A 195 3.08 12.87 4.75
CA PHE A 195 4.46 12.93 5.19
C PHE A 195 5.23 13.96 4.32
N ASN A 196 5.63 15.08 4.92
CA ASN A 196 6.50 16.12 4.32
C ASN A 196 5.98 16.83 3.06
N THR A 197 4.68 17.09 2.87
CA THR A 197 4.13 17.69 1.62
C THR A 197 4.57 16.94 0.36
N TYR A 198 4.94 15.66 0.50
CA TYR A 198 5.51 14.85 -0.59
C TYR A 198 4.50 14.66 -1.71
N TYR A 199 3.21 14.57 -1.37
CA TYR A 199 2.13 14.38 -2.33
C TYR A 199 1.56 15.70 -2.89
N GLU A 200 1.76 16.84 -2.20
CA GLU A 200 1.48 18.17 -2.76
C GLU A 200 2.47 18.51 -3.89
N LYS A 201 3.76 18.21 -3.69
CA LYS A 201 4.83 18.53 -4.65
C LYS A 201 4.81 17.72 -5.94
N ARG A 202 4.01 16.65 -6.00
CA ARG A 202 3.89 15.74 -7.15
C ARG A 202 2.66 16.03 -8.02
N ALA A 203 1.78 16.93 -7.58
CA ALA A 203 0.60 17.42 -8.31
C ALA A 203 0.87 18.67 -9.16
N GLY A 204 2.08 19.25 -9.07
CA GLY A 204 2.56 20.40 -9.84
C GLY A 204 3.43 20.00 -11.02
#